data_AF-A0A367CHT3-F1
#
_entry.id   AF-A0A367CHT3-F1
#
_cell.length_a   1.000
_cell.length_b   1.000
_cell.length_c   1.000
_cell.angle_alpha   90.00
_cell.angle_beta   90.00
_cell.angle_gamma   90.00
#
_symmetry.space_group_name_H-M   'P 1'
#
loop_
_entity.id
_entity.type
_entity.pdbx_description
1 polymer ?
#
loop_
_entity_poly.entity_id
_entity_poly.type
_entity_poly.pdbx_seq_one_letter_code
_entity_poly.pdbx_strand_id
1 'polypeptide(L)'
;MKVVFHIDETAKWLETKQNVKNLLKAAPKTELIVTVNGHGITGYLDNQNADFLALPDITFHACANALRANEISEKALPEQVVIVPAGVLDLIELQEKGFAYIKP
;
A
#
# COMPACT_ATOMS: atom_id res chain seq x y z
N MET A 1 -14.77 -9.24 0.90
CA MET A 1 -14.11 -9.11 2.23
C MET A 1 -13.25 -7.85 2.21
N LYS A 2 -12.76 -7.39 3.37
CA LYS A 2 -11.89 -6.22 3.47
C LYS A 2 -10.50 -6.62 3.93
N VAL A 3 -9.46 -6.12 3.28
CA VAL A 3 -8.08 -6.48 3.62
C VAL A 3 -7.15 -5.29 3.43
N VAL A 4 -6.23 -5.11 4.37
CA VAL A 4 -5.12 -4.16 4.26
C VAL A 4 -3.81 -4.94 4.23
N PHE A 5 -3.01 -4.70 3.19
CA PHE A 5 -1.63 -5.16 3.11
C PHE A 5 -0.69 -4.07 3.60
N HIS A 6 0.33 -4.47 4.35
CA HIS A 6 1.31 -3.56 4.90
C HIS A 6 2.69 -3.79 4.30
N ILE A 7 3.28 -2.73 3.75
CA ILE A 7 4.67 -2.71 3.27
C ILE A 7 5.46 -1.68 4.08
N ASP A 8 6.43 -2.12 4.86
CA ASP A 8 7.40 -1.26 5.58
C ASP A 8 8.83 -1.33 5.02
N GLU A 9 9.09 -2.30 4.14
CA GLU A 9 10.40 -2.57 3.54
C GLU A 9 10.33 -2.71 2.01
N THR A 10 11.34 -2.22 1.29
CA THR A 10 11.36 -2.22 -0.18
C THR A 10 11.31 -3.64 -0.77
N ALA A 11 11.92 -4.62 -0.10
CA ALA A 11 11.92 -6.02 -0.54
C ALA A 11 10.52 -6.66 -0.59
N LYS A 12 9.53 -6.10 0.13
CA LYS A 12 8.18 -6.67 0.25
C LYS A 12 7.23 -6.26 -0.87
N TRP A 13 7.62 -5.38 -1.77
CA TRP A 13 6.79 -4.95 -2.90
C TRP A 13 6.45 -6.11 -3.85
N LEU A 14 7.44 -6.89 -4.27
CA LEU A 14 7.22 -8.01 -5.19
C LEU A 14 6.31 -9.09 -4.57
N GLU A 15 6.56 -9.43 -3.30
CA GLU A 15 5.78 -10.41 -2.56
C GLU A 15 4.33 -9.94 -2.36
N THR A 16 4.15 -8.67 -1.96
CA THR A 16 2.82 -8.06 -1.82
C THR A 16 2.06 -8.07 -3.14
N LYS A 17 2.70 -7.66 -4.24
CA LYS A 17 2.14 -7.69 -5.59
C LYS A 17 1.65 -9.08 -5.97
N GLN A 18 2.45 -10.12 -5.71
CA GLN A 18 2.07 -11.50 -6.02
C GLN A 18 0.91 -11.99 -5.15
N ASN A 19 0.94 -11.69 -3.86
CA ASN A 19 -0.11 -12.06 -2.90
C ASN A 19 -1.44 -11.38 -3.23
N VAL A 20 -1.41 -10.10 -3.57
CA VAL A 20 -2.60 -9.35 -3.98
C VAL A 20 -3.18 -9.91 -5.28
N LYS A 21 -2.36 -10.20 -6.31
CA LYS A 21 -2.83 -10.84 -7.54
C LYS A 21 -3.50 -12.20 -7.28
N ASN A 22 -2.90 -13.01 -6.41
CA ASN A 22 -3.46 -14.31 -6.02
C ASN A 22 -4.79 -14.14 -5.27
N LEU A 23 -4.87 -13.19 -4.34
CA LEU A 23 -6.07 -12.91 -3.58
C LEU A 23 -7.22 -12.44 -4.46
N LEU A 24 -6.98 -11.47 -5.36
CA LEU A 24 -8.01 -10.96 -6.27
C LEU A 24 -8.50 -12.04 -7.24
N LYS A 25 -7.65 -12.99 -7.63
CA LYS A 25 -8.07 -14.16 -8.42
C LYS A 25 -9.01 -15.08 -7.64
N ALA A 26 -8.72 -15.32 -6.36
CA ALA A 26 -9.52 -16.21 -5.50
C ALA A 26 -10.79 -15.54 -4.95
N ALA A 27 -10.74 -14.24 -4.69
CA ALA A 27 -11.82 -13.43 -4.13
C ALA A 27 -11.91 -12.07 -4.84
N PRO A 28 -12.49 -12.00 -6.06
CA PRO A 28 -12.49 -10.79 -6.90
C PRO A 28 -13.24 -9.58 -6.32
N LYS A 29 -14.14 -9.79 -5.36
CA LYS A 29 -14.92 -8.73 -4.70
C LYS A 29 -14.28 -8.25 -3.40
N THR A 30 -12.96 -8.33 -3.29
CA THR A 30 -12.22 -7.91 -2.10
C THR A 30 -11.97 -6.41 -2.15
N GLU A 31 -12.41 -5.69 -1.13
CA GLU A 31 -12.01 -4.31 -0.89
C GLU A 31 -10.59 -4.34 -0.35
N LEU A 32 -9.64 -3.77 -1.11
CA LEU A 32 -8.22 -3.96 -0.89
C LEU A 32 -7.50 -2.62 -0.79
N ILE A 33 -6.78 -2.45 0.33
CA ILE A 33 -5.88 -1.33 0.56
C ILE A 33 -4.46 -1.84 0.74
N VAL A 34 -3.48 -1.12 0.20
CA VAL A 34 -2.07 -1.34 0.49
C VAL A 34 -1.53 -0.10 1.20
N THR A 35 -1.23 -0.22 2.49
CA THR A 35 -0.62 0.84 3.29
C THR A 35 0.89 0.67 3.29
N VAL A 36 1.59 1.71 2.84
CA VAL A 36 3.05 1.75 2.74
C VAL A 36 3.62 2.80 3.68
N ASN A 37 4.60 2.40 4.50
CA ASN A 37 5.33 3.30 5.39
C ASN A 37 6.82 2.91 5.44
N GLY A 38 7.56 3.45 6.40
CA GLY A 38 8.97 3.11 6.61
C GLY A 38 9.83 3.38 5.38
N HIS A 39 10.76 2.48 5.09
CA HIS A 39 11.60 2.57 3.89
C HIS A 39 10.88 2.06 2.63
N GLY A 40 9.84 1.23 2.81
CA GLY A 40 8.98 0.73 1.75
C GLY A 40 8.36 1.85 0.89
N ILE A 41 8.20 3.06 1.43
CA ILE A 41 7.67 4.22 0.71
C ILE A 41 8.44 4.55 -0.59
N THR A 42 9.73 4.23 -0.64
CA THR A 42 10.57 4.46 -1.83
C THR A 42 10.11 3.65 -3.04
N GLY A 43 9.41 2.53 -2.82
CA GLY A 43 8.92 1.68 -3.91
C GLY A 43 7.82 2.30 -4.76
N TYR A 44 7.18 3.39 -4.33
CA TYR A 44 6.27 4.17 -5.19
C TYR A 44 6.99 4.79 -6.40
N LEU A 45 8.30 5.02 -6.28
CA LEU A 45 9.13 5.63 -7.33
C LEU A 45 9.85 4.59 -8.21
N ASP A 46 9.75 3.30 -7.86
CA ASP A 46 10.38 2.23 -8.62
C ASP A 46 9.48 1.82 -9.79
N ASN A 47 9.99 1.98 -11.01
CA ASN A 47 9.31 1.60 -12.25
C ASN A 47 8.90 0.11 -12.29
N GLN A 48 9.56 -0.77 -11.52
CA GLN A 48 9.18 -2.18 -11.42
C GLN A 48 7.81 -2.39 -10.76
N ASN A 49 7.32 -1.41 -10.00
CA ASN A 49 6.03 -1.44 -9.31
C ASN A 49 4.92 -0.72 -10.11
N ALA A 50 5.24 -0.08 -11.24
CA ALA A 50 4.29 0.75 -11.98
C ALA A 50 3.04 -0.03 -12.45
N ASP A 51 3.20 -1.29 -12.88
CA ASP A 51 2.08 -2.15 -13.30
C ASP A 51 1.18 -2.54 -12.12
N PHE A 52 1.74 -2.67 -10.92
CA PHE A 52 0.99 -2.97 -9.70
C PHE A 52 0.23 -1.74 -9.20
N LEU A 53 0.87 -0.57 -9.25
CA LEU A 53 0.28 0.72 -8.89
C LEU A 53 -0.83 1.16 -9.86
N ALA A 54 -0.83 0.64 -11.09
CA ALA A 54 -1.85 0.91 -12.10
C ALA A 54 -3.11 0.02 -11.98
N LEU A 55 -3.17 -0.91 -11.02
CA LEU A 55 -4.34 -1.78 -10.85
C LEU A 55 -5.53 -0.98 -10.26
N PRO A 56 -6.68 -0.92 -10.96
CA PRO A 56 -7.79 -0.04 -10.58
C PRO A 56 -8.56 -0.50 -9.33
N ASP A 57 -8.47 -1.79 -8.98
CA ASP A 57 -9.20 -2.39 -7.86
C ASP A 57 -8.45 -2.25 -6.51
N ILE A 58 -7.33 -1.51 -6.50
CA ILE A 58 -6.46 -1.35 -5.33
C ILE A 58 -6.34 0.13 -4.97
N THR A 59 -6.59 0.45 -3.70
CA THR A 59 -6.26 1.77 -3.16
C THR A 59 -4.91 1.70 -2.44
N PHE A 60 -4.00 2.62 -2.76
CA PHE A 60 -2.68 2.68 -2.15
C PHE A 60 -2.61 3.85 -1.16
N HIS A 61 -2.18 3.58 0.06
CA HIS A 61 -2.00 4.58 1.11
C HIS A 61 -0.51 4.85 1.36
N ALA A 62 -0.09 6.11 1.26
CA ALA A 62 1.27 6.57 1.54
C ALA A 62 1.34 7.30 2.89
N CYS A 63 2.20 6.83 3.79
CA CYS A 63 2.42 7.48 5.08
C CYS A 63 3.17 8.82 4.92
N ALA A 64 2.55 9.94 5.32
CA ALA A 64 3.16 11.27 5.26
C ALA A 64 4.45 11.39 6.08
N ASN A 65 4.56 10.69 7.21
CA ASN A 65 5.80 10.64 7.99
C ASN A 65 6.92 9.93 7.23
N ALA A 66 6.60 8.85 6.50
CA ALA A 66 7.58 8.10 5.72
C ALA A 66 8.05 8.91 4.51
N LEU A 67 7.14 9.62 3.82
CA LEU A 67 7.50 10.54 2.74
C LEU A 67 8.51 11.58 3.21
N ARG A 68 8.22 12.25 4.33
CA ARG A 68 9.14 13.24 4.93
C ARG A 68 10.48 12.63 5.33
N ALA A 69 10.48 11.47 5.97
CA ALA A 69 11.70 10.80 6.44
C ALA A 69 12.60 10.30 5.30
N ASN A 70 12.03 10.01 4.12
CA ASN A 70 12.77 9.59 2.94
C ASN A 70 12.91 10.72 1.89
N GLU A 71 12.60 11.97 2.25
CA GLU A 71 12.73 13.15 1.40
C GLU A 71 11.95 13.06 0.07
N ILE A 72 10.82 12.37 0.07
CA ILE A 72 9.96 12.20 -1.11
C ILE A 72 8.87 13.27 -1.12
N SER A 73 8.79 14.01 -2.23
CA SER A 73 7.70 14.96 -2.48
C SER A 73 6.40 14.21 -2.79
N GLU A 74 5.28 14.70 -2.23
CA GLU A 74 3.94 14.19 -2.53
C GLU A 74 3.63 14.21 -4.04
N LYS A 75 4.18 15.20 -4.76
CA LYS A 75 4.04 15.33 -6.23
C LYS A 75 4.76 14.23 -7.03
N ALA A 76 5.65 13.49 -6.39
CA ALA A 76 6.36 12.37 -7.02
C ALA A 76 5.53 11.07 -6.97
N LEU A 77 4.45 11.04 -6.16
CA LEU A 77 3.59 9.88 -6.08
C LEU A 77 2.63 9.83 -7.28
N PRO A 78 2.20 8.61 -7.70
CA PRO A 78 1.09 8.47 -8.63
C PRO A 78 -0.18 9.16 -8.11
N GLU A 79 -0.97 9.76 -9.00
CA GLU A 79 -2.17 10.55 -8.64
C GLU A 79 -3.20 9.77 -7.82
N GLN A 80 -3.27 8.45 -8.01
CA GLN A 80 -4.19 7.54 -7.32
C GLN A 80 -3.76 7.15 -5.90
N VAL A 81 -2.60 7.63 -5.42
CA VAL A 81 -2.13 7.34 -4.07
C VAL A 81 -2.76 8.30 -3.07
N VAL A 82 -3.39 7.73 -2.02
CA VAL A 82 -3.95 8.48 -0.91
C VAL A 82 -2.87 8.73 0.12
N ILE A 83 -2.61 9.98 0.48
CA ILE A 83 -1.64 10.30 1.53
C ILE A 83 -2.37 10.30 2.87
N VAL A 84 -1.86 9.50 3.81
CA VAL A 84 -2.41 9.38 5.17
C VAL A 84 -1.47 10.01 6.21
N PRO A 85 -1.99 10.61 7.30
CA PRO A 85 -1.15 11.32 8.27
C PRO A 85 -0.05 10.44 8.91
N ALA A 86 -0.39 9.19 9.24
CA ALA A 86 0.54 8.20 9.77
C ALA A 86 0.10 6.79 9.39
N GLY A 87 1.02 5.99 8.83
CA GLY A 87 0.72 4.63 8.40
C GLY A 87 0.26 3.70 9.53
N VAL A 88 0.81 3.84 10.73
CA VAL A 88 0.36 3.05 11.89
C VAL A 88 -1.08 3.39 12.31
N LEU A 89 -1.45 4.68 12.26
CA LEU A 89 -2.81 5.12 12.57
C LEU A 89 -3.80 4.60 11.52
N ASP A 90 -3.43 4.72 10.24
CA ASP A 90 -4.21 4.21 9.11
C ASP A 90 -4.47 2.69 9.25
N LEU A 91 -3.44 1.90 9.58
CA LEU A 91 -3.60 0.47 9.83
C LEU A 91 -4.54 0.15 11.01
N ILE A 92 -4.50 0.94 12.08
CA ILE A 92 -5.41 0.77 13.23
C ILE A 92 -6.85 1.06 12.79
N GLU A 93 -7.10 2.22 12.17
CA GLU A 93 -8.43 2.63 11.73
C GLU A 93 -9.03 1.67 10.70
N LEU A 94 -8.21 1.14 9.79
CA LEU A 94 -8.65 0.13 8.81
C LEU A 94 -9.04 -1.17 9.50
N GLN A 95 -8.24 -1.65 10.46
CA GLN A 95 -8.59 -2.84 11.23
C GLN A 95 -9.89 -2.65 12.03
N GLU A 96 -10.09 -1.48 12.65
CA GLU A 96 -11.36 -1.13 13.33
C GLU A 96 -12.56 -1.08 12.36
N LYS A 97 -12.34 -0.72 11.10
CA LYS A 97 -13.33 -0.79 10.01
C LYS A 97 -13.54 -2.21 9.47
N GLY A 98 -12.93 -3.22 10.08
CA GLY A 98 -13.09 -4.64 9.75
C GLY A 98 -12.16 -5.14 8.64
N PHE A 99 -11.08 -4.42 8.32
CA PHE A 99 -10.06 -4.91 7.41
C PHE A 99 -9.20 -5.97 8.10
N ALA A 100 -9.02 -7.13 7.45
CA ALA A 100 -8.01 -8.09 7.86
C ALA A 100 -6.62 -7.53 7.57
N TYR A 101 -5.70 -7.64 8.54
CA TYR A 101 -4.33 -7.17 8.39
C TYR A 101 -3.42 -8.28 7.84
N ILE A 102 -2.66 -7.98 6.79
CA ILE A 102 -1.66 -8.88 6.21
C ILE A 102 -0.33 -8.15 6.08
N LYS A 103 0.74 -8.75 6.61
CA LYS A 103 2.12 -8.30 6.44
C LYS A 103 2.92 -9.39 5.74
N PRO A 104 3.15 -9.26 4.43
CA PRO A 104 3.96 -10.21 3.67
C PRO A 104 5.40 -10.29 4.18
#